data_AF-A0A174ZHZ1-F1
#
_entry.id   AF-A0A174ZHZ1-F1
#
_cell.length_a   1.000
_cell.length_b   1.000
_cell.length_c   1.000
_cell.angle_alpha   90.00
_cell.angle_beta   90.00
_cell.angle_gamma   90.00
#
_symmetry.space_group_name_H-M   'P 1'
#
loop_
_entity.id
_entity.type
_entity.pdbx_description
1 polymer ?
#
loop_
_entity_poly.entity_id
_entity_poly.type
_entity_poly.pdbx_seq_one_letter_code
_entity_poly.pdbx_strand_id
1 'polypeptide(L)'
;MDIKENFKGHLSTINHHKMEVMRLCFKVGLYKQGLMHDLSKYSPKEFISGVVFYTGDKSPNTTERRVTGKSEAWLHHKGRNRHHFEYWIDYGQEPGSAMQGMKMPVKYVVEMLCDRVAACKTYYKENYNDSMPFEYFNKNRKHYMMHPETMELLGKMLIMLKRYGEEDTLVYIRDRILTGKYPKKTAVKS
;
A
#
# COMPACT_ATOMS: atom_id res chain seq x y z
N MET A 1 -22.81 -13.32 -8.25
CA MET A 1 -22.35 -12.69 -9.49
C MET A 1 -21.87 -13.78 -10.41
N ASP A 2 -22.24 -13.71 -11.69
CA ASP A 2 -21.70 -14.58 -12.72
C ASP A 2 -20.22 -14.21 -12.99
N ILE A 3 -19.44 -15.15 -13.53
CA ILE A 3 -18.01 -14.95 -13.82
C ILE A 3 -17.76 -13.76 -14.76
N LYS A 4 -18.69 -13.48 -15.68
CA LYS A 4 -18.63 -12.30 -16.57
C LYS A 4 -18.79 -10.99 -15.81
N GLU A 5 -19.66 -10.96 -14.79
CA GLU A 5 -19.84 -9.80 -13.93
C GLU A 5 -18.62 -9.59 -13.04
N ASN A 6 -18.09 -10.68 -12.48
CA ASN A 6 -16.85 -10.65 -11.71
C ASN A 6 -15.67 -10.14 -12.53
N PHE A 7 -15.56 -10.57 -13.79
CA PHE A 7 -14.52 -10.10 -14.70
C PHE A 7 -14.58 -8.58 -14.88
N LYS A 8 -15.75 -8.05 -15.23
CA LYS A 8 -15.95 -6.62 -15.45
C LYS A 8 -15.75 -5.82 -14.16
N GLY A 9 -16.30 -6.32 -13.06
CA GLY A 9 -16.18 -5.71 -11.74
C GLY A 9 -14.72 -5.63 -11.29
N HIS A 10 -14.01 -6.75 -11.30
CA HIS A 10 -12.61 -6.79 -10.88
C HIS A 10 -11.71 -5.90 -11.74
N LEU A 11 -11.85 -5.95 -13.07
CA LEU A 11 -11.08 -5.12 -13.99
C LEU A 11 -11.33 -3.62 -13.73
N SER A 12 -12.60 -3.24 -13.54
CA SER A 12 -12.97 -1.86 -13.20
C SER A 12 -12.34 -1.42 -11.87
N THR A 13 -12.41 -2.26 -10.84
CA THR A 13 -11.83 -1.97 -9.52
C THR A 13 -10.32 -1.76 -9.57
N ILE A 14 -9.57 -2.66 -10.23
CA ILE A 14 -8.10 -2.53 -10.28
C ILE A 14 -7.67 -1.34 -11.14
N ASN A 15 -8.40 -1.03 -12.22
CA ASN A 15 -8.12 0.15 -13.04
C ASN A 15 -8.40 1.44 -12.26
N HIS A 16 -9.54 1.52 -11.57
CA HIS A 16 -9.88 2.69 -10.76
C HIS A 16 -8.85 2.94 -9.65
N HIS A 17 -8.49 1.89 -8.90
CA HIS A 17 -7.45 1.94 -7.88
C HIS A 17 -6.12 2.43 -8.45
N LYS A 18 -5.65 1.81 -9.54
CA LYS A 18 -4.38 2.18 -10.18
C LYS A 18 -4.38 3.64 -10.63
N MET A 19 -5.47 4.12 -11.23
CA MET A 19 -5.57 5.51 -11.68
C MET A 19 -5.54 6.50 -10.52
N GLU A 20 -6.17 6.17 -9.39
CA GLU A 20 -6.13 7.00 -8.20
C GLU A 20 -4.73 7.03 -7.56
N VAL A 21 -4.04 5.89 -7.49
CA VAL A 21 -2.64 5.85 -7.04
C VAL A 21 -1.75 6.67 -7.97
N MET A 22 -1.96 6.56 -9.28
CA MET A 22 -1.22 7.34 -10.27
C MET A 22 -1.43 8.85 -10.07
N ARG A 23 -2.67 9.30 -9.87
CA ARG A 23 -2.99 10.71 -9.58
C ARG A 23 -2.24 11.21 -8.35
N LEU A 24 -2.28 10.45 -7.24
CA LEU A 24 -1.60 10.78 -6.00
C LEU A 24 -0.07 10.82 -6.18
N CYS A 25 0.50 9.80 -6.83
CA CYS A 25 1.94 9.73 -7.12
C CYS A 25 2.39 10.91 -7.99
N PHE A 26 1.59 11.32 -8.97
CA PHE A 26 1.93 12.42 -9.87
C PHE A 26 1.94 13.76 -9.13
N LYS A 27 1.00 13.98 -8.20
CA LYS A 27 0.97 15.18 -7.35
C LYS A 27 2.24 15.34 -6.49
N VAL A 28 2.89 14.25 -6.12
CA VAL A 28 4.15 14.27 -5.35
C VAL A 28 5.41 14.09 -6.22
N GLY A 29 5.27 14.03 -7.55
CA GLY A 29 6.40 13.91 -8.49
C GLY A 29 6.94 12.49 -8.70
N LEU A 30 6.26 11.46 -8.20
CA LEU A 30 6.64 10.05 -8.37
C LEU A 30 6.01 9.42 -9.63
N TYR A 31 6.28 10.01 -10.80
CA TYR A 31 5.65 9.59 -12.07
C TYR A 31 5.90 8.12 -12.41
N LYS A 32 7.14 7.64 -12.23
CA LYS A 32 7.49 6.25 -12.50
C LYS A 32 6.73 5.27 -11.59
N GLN A 33 6.56 5.61 -10.31
CA GLN A 33 5.80 4.79 -9.36
C GLN A 33 4.34 4.73 -9.79
N GLY A 34 3.70 5.87 -10.07
CA GLY A 34 2.30 5.90 -10.51
C GLY A 34 2.03 5.10 -11.81
N LEU A 35 2.93 5.19 -12.79
CA LEU A 35 2.82 4.44 -14.03
C LEU A 35 2.97 2.93 -13.82
N MET A 36 3.95 2.52 -13.01
CA MET A 36 4.28 1.10 -12.79
C MET A 36 3.52 0.45 -11.66
N HIS A 37 2.73 1.21 -10.90
CA HIS A 37 1.98 0.72 -9.76
C HIS A 37 1.09 -0.46 -10.15
N ASP A 38 1.20 -1.56 -9.40
CA ASP A 38 0.34 -2.74 -9.49
C ASP A 38 0.21 -3.39 -10.87
N LEU A 39 1.18 -3.22 -11.76
CA LEU A 39 1.14 -3.86 -13.09
C LEU A 39 1.08 -5.40 -13.01
N SER A 40 1.53 -6.00 -11.89
CA SER A 40 1.41 -7.45 -11.69
C SER A 40 -0.05 -7.93 -11.55
N LYS A 41 -1.00 -7.04 -11.19
CA LYS A 41 -2.45 -7.35 -11.08
C LYS A 41 -3.05 -7.85 -12.38
N TYR A 42 -2.46 -7.47 -13.51
CA TYR A 42 -2.92 -7.85 -14.86
C TYR A 42 -2.32 -9.19 -15.33
N SER A 43 -1.40 -9.78 -14.56
CA SER A 43 -0.90 -11.12 -14.85
C SER A 43 -2.00 -12.17 -14.66
N PRO A 44 -1.99 -13.30 -15.41
CA PRO A 44 -2.97 -14.36 -15.22
C PRO A 44 -3.04 -14.87 -13.78
N LYS A 45 -1.91 -14.92 -13.06
CA LYS A 45 -1.83 -15.41 -11.67
C LYS A 45 -2.66 -14.56 -10.71
N GLU A 46 -2.62 -13.24 -10.86
CA GLU A 46 -3.37 -12.33 -10.00
C GLU A 46 -4.78 -12.06 -10.54
N PHE A 47 -4.90 -11.81 -11.84
CA PHE A 47 -6.16 -11.39 -12.44
C PHE A 47 -7.22 -12.49 -12.40
N ILE A 48 -6.88 -13.73 -12.77
CA ILE A 48 -7.84 -14.85 -12.77
C ILE A 48 -8.32 -15.13 -11.34
N SER A 49 -7.42 -15.18 -10.37
CA SER A 49 -7.78 -15.33 -8.95
C SER A 49 -8.67 -14.15 -8.49
N GLY A 50 -8.31 -12.93 -8.90
CA GLY A 50 -9.09 -11.73 -8.65
C GLY A 50 -10.53 -11.79 -9.15
N VAL A 51 -10.75 -12.37 -10.34
CA VAL A 51 -12.08 -12.62 -10.90
C VAL A 51 -12.83 -13.72 -10.15
N VAL A 52 -12.18 -14.85 -9.86
CA VAL A 52 -12.80 -15.98 -9.17
C VAL A 52 -13.30 -15.59 -7.77
N PHE A 53 -12.52 -14.82 -7.03
CA PHE A 53 -12.80 -14.45 -5.64
C PHE A 53 -13.42 -13.05 -5.47
N TYR A 54 -13.88 -12.43 -6.56
CA TYR A 54 -14.45 -11.09 -6.54
C TYR A 54 -15.80 -11.03 -5.81
N THR A 55 -15.92 -10.11 -4.84
CA THR A 55 -17.17 -9.84 -4.11
C THR A 55 -17.63 -8.39 -4.19
N GLY A 56 -16.80 -7.48 -4.70
CA GLY A 56 -17.13 -6.06 -4.92
C GLY A 56 -17.01 -5.14 -3.69
N ASP A 57 -16.90 -5.69 -2.48
CA ASP A 57 -16.83 -4.94 -1.22
C ASP A 57 -15.47 -5.04 -0.51
N LYS A 58 -14.59 -5.95 -0.93
CA LYS A 58 -13.22 -6.11 -0.40
C LYS A 58 -12.28 -6.68 -1.46
N SER A 59 -11.00 -6.69 -1.12
CA SER A 59 -9.98 -7.32 -1.96
C SER A 59 -10.29 -8.82 -2.17
N PRO A 60 -10.26 -9.33 -3.42
CA PRO A 60 -10.41 -10.77 -3.70
C PRO A 60 -9.39 -11.64 -2.94
N ASN A 61 -8.21 -11.10 -2.65
CA ASN A 61 -7.18 -11.78 -1.87
C ASN A 61 -7.64 -12.14 -0.44
N THR A 62 -8.53 -11.33 0.14
CA THR A 62 -9.13 -11.61 1.45
C THR A 62 -10.04 -12.84 1.37
N THR A 63 -10.83 -12.92 0.30
CA THR A 63 -11.74 -14.05 0.04
C THR A 63 -10.95 -15.32 -0.28
N GLU A 64 -9.95 -15.26 -1.16
CA GLU A 64 -9.05 -16.38 -1.48
C GLU A 64 -8.41 -16.94 -0.21
N ARG A 65 -7.89 -16.06 0.67
CA ARG A 65 -7.28 -16.45 1.95
C ARG A 65 -8.24 -17.15 2.89
N ARG A 66 -9.48 -16.69 2.96
CA ARG A 66 -10.51 -17.32 3.79
C ARG A 66 -10.90 -18.70 3.28
N VAL A 67 -10.98 -18.88 1.97
CA VAL A 67 -11.44 -20.13 1.35
C VAL A 67 -10.33 -21.19 1.29
N THR A 68 -9.10 -20.78 0.96
CA THR A 68 -8.00 -21.70 0.66
C THR A 68 -6.90 -21.75 1.73
N GLY A 69 -7.00 -20.91 2.77
CA GLY A 69 -6.00 -20.76 3.83
C GLY A 69 -4.81 -19.86 3.46
N LYS A 70 -4.65 -19.48 2.19
CA LYS A 70 -3.61 -18.56 1.70
C LYS A 70 -4.13 -17.73 0.53
N SER A 71 -3.40 -16.71 0.10
CA SER A 71 -3.74 -16.01 -1.14
C SER A 71 -2.54 -16.05 -2.07
N GLU A 72 -2.62 -16.88 -3.12
CA GLU A 72 -1.51 -17.02 -4.06
C GLU A 72 -1.35 -15.76 -4.89
N ALA A 73 -2.46 -15.09 -5.21
CA ALA A 73 -2.43 -13.78 -5.84
C ALA A 73 -1.71 -12.76 -4.96
N TRP A 74 -2.00 -12.70 -3.65
CA TRP A 74 -1.28 -11.80 -2.73
C TRP A 74 0.20 -12.13 -2.60
N LEU A 75 0.57 -13.42 -2.53
CA LEU A 75 1.98 -13.84 -2.46
C LEU A 75 2.75 -13.40 -3.71
N HIS A 76 2.17 -13.58 -4.90
CA HIS A 76 2.76 -13.13 -6.16
C HIS A 76 2.88 -11.60 -6.22
N HIS A 77 1.83 -10.91 -5.76
CA HIS A 77 1.69 -9.47 -5.79
C HIS A 77 2.67 -8.73 -4.89
N LYS A 78 2.69 -9.09 -3.60
CA LYS A 78 3.60 -8.47 -2.63
C LYS A 78 5.07 -8.74 -2.95
N GLY A 79 5.36 -9.86 -3.64
CA GLY A 79 6.71 -10.21 -4.11
C GLY A 79 7.18 -9.48 -5.37
N ARG A 80 6.31 -8.68 -6.02
CA ARG A 80 6.65 -7.92 -7.24
C ARG A 80 6.49 -6.41 -7.09
N ASN A 81 5.62 -5.96 -6.19
CA ASN A 81 5.37 -4.55 -5.97
C ASN A 81 6.08 -4.05 -4.72
N ARG A 82 7.11 -3.23 -4.94
CA ARG A 82 8.04 -2.75 -3.91
C ARG A 82 7.43 -1.77 -2.91
N HIS A 83 6.23 -1.26 -3.14
CA HIS A 83 5.55 -0.44 -2.15
C HIS A 83 4.90 -1.29 -1.03
N HIS A 84 4.75 -2.60 -1.20
CA HIS A 84 4.38 -3.48 -0.09
C HIS A 84 5.59 -3.74 0.79
N PHE A 85 5.43 -3.51 2.10
CA PHE A 85 6.51 -3.74 3.06
C PHE A 85 6.92 -5.20 3.12
N GLU A 86 6.03 -6.13 2.77
CA GLU A 86 6.34 -7.55 2.72
C GLU A 86 7.37 -7.92 1.65
N TYR A 87 7.56 -7.08 0.62
CA TYR A 87 8.66 -7.22 -0.34
C TYR A 87 10.03 -7.10 0.34
N TRP A 88 10.09 -6.33 1.43
CA TRP A 88 11.31 -5.96 2.13
C TRP A 88 11.51 -6.78 3.41
N ILE A 89 10.94 -7.98 3.50
CA ILE A 89 11.25 -8.90 4.61
C ILE A 89 12.46 -9.74 4.19
N ASP A 90 13.50 -9.74 5.02
CA ASP A 90 14.72 -10.52 4.80
C ASP A 90 15.27 -11.04 6.13
N TYR A 91 16.32 -11.85 6.09
CA TYR A 91 17.03 -12.33 7.27
C TYR A 91 17.67 -11.16 8.04
N GLY A 92 17.49 -11.15 9.35
CA GLY A 92 18.22 -10.23 10.22
C GLY A 92 19.73 -10.46 10.10
N GLN A 93 20.49 -9.38 10.25
CA GLN A 93 21.94 -9.39 10.00
C GLN A 93 22.74 -9.92 11.20
N GLU A 94 22.15 -9.89 12.40
CA GLU A 94 22.81 -10.41 13.61
C GLU A 94 22.66 -11.95 13.68
N PRO A 95 23.70 -12.67 14.14
CA PRO A 95 23.64 -14.12 14.32
C PRO A 95 22.42 -14.55 15.15
N GLY A 96 21.65 -15.52 14.63
CA GLY A 96 20.44 -16.04 15.28
C GLY A 96 19.18 -15.20 15.09
N SER A 97 19.23 -14.12 14.31
CA SER A 97 18.05 -13.30 14.01
C SER A 97 17.02 -14.04 13.16
N ALA A 98 15.74 -13.84 13.47
CA ALA A 98 14.64 -14.23 12.59
C ALA A 98 14.58 -13.35 11.34
N MET A 99 13.69 -13.70 10.40
CA MET A 99 13.30 -12.78 9.33
C MET A 99 12.66 -11.53 9.95
N GLN A 100 12.99 -10.36 9.40
CA GLN A 100 12.49 -9.08 9.87
C GLN A 100 12.29 -8.10 8.71
N GLY A 101 11.59 -6.99 8.96
CA GLY A 101 11.40 -5.95 7.96
C GLY A 101 12.66 -5.11 7.76
N MET A 102 13.08 -4.95 6.51
CA MET A 102 14.17 -4.08 6.08
C MET A 102 13.69 -2.66 5.83
N LYS A 103 14.58 -1.69 6.03
CA LYS A 103 14.27 -0.27 5.80
C LYS A 103 13.96 -0.04 4.32
N MET A 104 12.75 0.45 4.07
CA MET A 104 12.31 0.76 2.71
C MET A 104 12.86 2.09 2.20
N PRO A 105 13.24 2.19 0.91
CA PRO A 105 13.50 3.48 0.27
C PRO A 105 12.28 4.40 0.33
N VAL A 106 12.50 5.69 0.64
CA VAL A 106 11.44 6.69 0.89
C VAL A 106 10.36 6.71 -0.21
N LYS A 107 10.76 6.66 -1.49
CA LYS A 107 9.82 6.65 -2.63
C LYS A 107 8.78 5.52 -2.55
N TYR A 108 9.16 4.34 -2.05
CA TYR A 108 8.25 3.20 -1.92
C TYR A 108 7.38 3.32 -0.66
N VAL A 109 7.84 4.02 0.38
CA VAL A 109 6.99 4.36 1.54
C VAL A 109 5.93 5.39 1.15
N VAL A 110 6.28 6.36 0.30
CA VAL A 110 5.34 7.33 -0.27
C VAL A 110 4.35 6.64 -1.21
N GLU A 111 4.82 5.76 -2.11
CA GLU A 111 3.91 4.95 -2.95
C GLU A 111 2.96 4.09 -2.11
N MET A 112 3.42 3.51 -0.99
CA MET A 112 2.59 2.74 -0.06
C MET A 112 1.51 3.60 0.63
N LEU A 113 1.82 4.87 0.92
CA LEU A 113 0.80 5.81 1.39
C LEU A 113 -0.26 6.04 0.31
N CYS A 114 0.16 6.36 -0.92
CA CYS A 114 -0.75 6.58 -2.04
C CYS A 114 -1.64 5.36 -2.30
N ASP A 115 -1.06 4.16 -2.33
CA ASP A 115 -1.77 2.89 -2.42
C ASP A 115 -2.84 2.75 -1.33
N ARG A 116 -2.48 2.99 -0.07
CA ARG A 116 -3.41 2.88 1.05
C ARG A 116 -4.57 3.88 0.96
N VAL A 117 -4.28 5.13 0.59
CA VAL A 117 -5.31 6.16 0.40
C VAL A 117 -6.26 5.77 -0.73
N ALA A 118 -5.72 5.36 -1.88
CA ALA A 118 -6.51 4.92 -3.03
C ALA A 118 -7.36 3.68 -2.72
N ALA A 119 -6.81 2.72 -1.98
CA ALA A 119 -7.56 1.54 -1.54
C ALA A 119 -8.73 1.94 -0.63
N CYS A 120 -8.50 2.83 0.33
CA CYS A 120 -9.56 3.35 1.18
C CYS A 120 -10.65 4.05 0.35
N LYS A 121 -10.29 4.91 -0.59
CA LYS A 121 -11.28 5.56 -1.49
C LYS A 121 -12.06 4.55 -2.32
N THR A 122 -11.38 3.54 -2.86
CA THR A 122 -11.98 2.49 -3.70
C THR A 122 -13.04 1.68 -2.94
N TYR A 123 -12.76 1.29 -1.69
CA TYR A 123 -13.65 0.42 -0.93
C TYR A 123 -14.66 1.16 -0.05
N TYR A 124 -14.31 2.32 0.52
CA TYR A 124 -15.22 3.10 1.36
C TYR A 124 -16.11 4.07 0.57
N LYS A 125 -15.71 4.45 -0.66
CA LYS A 125 -16.49 5.29 -1.58
C LYS A 125 -16.99 6.58 -0.90
N GLU A 126 -18.30 6.83 -0.90
CA GLU A 126 -18.94 7.98 -0.26
C GLU A 126 -18.69 8.07 1.25
N ASN A 127 -18.34 6.95 1.89
CA ASN A 127 -18.02 6.92 3.33
C ASN A 127 -16.55 7.28 3.61
N TYR A 128 -15.72 7.46 2.58
CA TYR A 128 -14.30 7.78 2.75
C TYR A 128 -14.11 9.11 3.48
N ASN A 129 -13.16 9.13 4.42
CA ASN A 129 -12.57 10.35 4.93
C ASN A 129 -11.07 10.16 5.22
N ASP A 130 -10.35 11.26 5.36
CA ASP A 130 -8.87 11.27 5.47
C ASP A 130 -8.31 10.63 6.76
N SER A 131 -9.14 10.30 7.76
CA SER A 131 -8.70 9.53 8.93
C SER A 131 -8.61 8.03 8.67
N MET A 132 -9.37 7.49 7.72
CA MET A 132 -9.53 6.04 7.51
C MET A 132 -8.21 5.32 7.18
N PRO A 133 -7.31 5.86 6.32
CA PRO A 133 -6.01 5.24 6.07
C PRO A 133 -5.17 5.08 7.34
N PHE A 134 -5.19 6.09 8.23
CA PHE A 134 -4.49 6.04 9.52
C PHE A 134 -5.14 5.04 10.47
N GLU A 135 -6.46 5.00 10.55
CA GLU A 135 -7.18 4.07 11.43
C GLU A 135 -6.94 2.62 11.04
N TYR A 136 -6.99 2.31 9.74
CA TYR A 136 -6.63 0.99 9.22
C TYR A 136 -5.19 0.62 9.57
N PHE A 137 -4.25 1.55 9.36
CA PHE A 137 -2.84 1.34 9.73
C PHE A 137 -2.69 1.07 11.23
N ASN A 138 -3.28 1.91 12.07
CA ASN A 138 -3.12 1.84 13.52
C ASN A 138 -3.75 0.58 14.12
N LYS A 139 -4.88 0.12 13.58
CA LYS A 139 -5.51 -1.16 13.97
C LYS A 139 -4.60 -2.36 13.72
N ASN A 140 -3.86 -2.35 12.62
CA ASN A 140 -3.09 -3.50 12.16
C ASN A 140 -1.58 -3.43 12.47
N ARG A 141 -1.07 -2.26 12.89
CA ARG A 141 0.40 -2.01 12.99
C ARG A 141 1.17 -3.03 13.82
N LYS A 142 0.54 -3.62 14.85
CA LYS A 142 1.15 -4.64 15.72
C LYS A 142 1.46 -5.94 14.98
N HIS A 143 0.82 -6.19 13.84
CA HIS A 143 1.00 -7.38 13.02
C HIS A 143 1.95 -7.16 11.85
N TYR A 144 2.46 -5.95 11.65
CA TYR A 144 3.36 -5.65 10.54
C TYR A 144 4.81 -5.98 10.89
N MET A 145 5.42 -6.86 10.11
CA MET A 145 6.87 -7.07 10.09
C MET A 145 7.51 -5.99 9.19
N MET A 146 7.46 -4.74 9.67
CA MET A 146 7.93 -3.57 8.95
C MET A 146 9.05 -2.91 9.76
N HIS A 147 10.10 -2.43 9.10
CA HIS A 147 11.21 -1.75 9.76
C HIS A 147 10.72 -0.53 10.57
N PRO A 148 11.21 -0.30 11.81
CA PRO A 148 10.73 0.78 12.67
C PRO A 148 10.74 2.17 12.01
N GLU A 149 11.82 2.53 11.31
CA GLU A 149 11.89 3.83 10.62
C GLU A 149 10.90 3.94 9.44
N THR A 150 10.62 2.84 8.75
CA THR A 150 9.61 2.80 7.68
C THR A 150 8.21 2.98 8.27
N MET A 151 7.93 2.30 9.38
CA MET A 151 6.67 2.41 10.10
C MET A 151 6.46 3.83 10.64
N GLU A 152 7.50 4.46 11.19
CA GLU A 152 7.44 5.84 11.66
C GLU A 152 7.18 6.82 10.51
N LEU A 153 7.88 6.69 9.38
CA LEU A 153 7.69 7.56 8.22
C LEU A 153 6.27 7.45 7.65
N LEU A 154 5.78 6.22 7.45
CA LEU A 154 4.40 5.99 7.00
C LEU A 154 3.39 6.59 7.99
N GLY A 155 3.58 6.33 9.29
CA GLY A 155 2.72 6.85 10.36
C GLY A 155 2.66 8.38 10.37
N LYS A 156 3.79 9.07 10.20
CA LYS A 156 3.84 10.54 10.09
C LYS A 156 3.00 11.06 8.93
N MET A 157 3.14 10.47 7.74
CA MET A 157 2.38 10.90 6.56
C MET A 157 0.88 10.62 6.72
N LEU A 158 0.50 9.51 7.33
CA LEU A 158 -0.91 9.19 7.63
C LEU A 158 -1.52 10.12 8.67
N ILE A 159 -0.74 10.56 9.66
CA ILE A 159 -1.19 11.57 10.64
C ILE A 159 -1.35 12.94 9.96
N MET A 160 -0.44 13.31 9.06
CA MET A 160 -0.59 14.53 8.25
C MET A 160 -1.89 14.49 7.45
N LEU A 161 -2.16 13.38 6.76
CA LEU A 161 -3.42 13.19 6.01
C LEU A 161 -4.63 13.37 6.92
N LYS A 162 -4.66 12.66 8.04
CA LYS A 162 -5.76 12.74 9.00
C LYS A 162 -6.02 14.16 9.55
N ARG A 163 -4.97 14.98 9.70
CA ARG A 163 -5.06 16.30 10.37
C ARG A 163 -5.27 17.46 9.41
N TYR A 164 -4.64 17.40 8.25
CA TYR A 164 -4.54 18.54 7.32
C TYR A 164 -5.15 18.22 5.94
N GLY A 165 -5.58 16.98 5.72
CA GLY A 165 -6.20 16.55 4.48
C GLY A 165 -5.20 16.23 3.37
N GLU A 166 -5.73 15.77 2.23
CA GLU A 166 -4.93 15.27 1.11
C GLU A 166 -3.99 16.34 0.53
N GLU A 167 -4.48 17.52 0.16
CA GLU A 167 -3.67 18.50 -0.59
C GLU A 167 -2.43 18.96 0.19
N ASP A 168 -2.62 19.37 1.46
CA ASP A 168 -1.53 19.79 2.34
C ASP A 168 -0.52 18.67 2.58
N THR A 169 -1.02 17.43 2.70
CA THR A 169 -0.18 16.25 2.88
C THR A 169 0.67 15.96 1.65
N LEU A 170 0.10 16.06 0.44
CA LEU A 170 0.85 15.83 -0.78
C LEU A 170 1.90 16.92 -1.03
N VAL A 171 1.59 18.19 -0.73
CA VAL A 171 2.57 19.29 -0.76
C VAL A 171 3.71 19.02 0.23
N TYR A 172 3.38 18.65 1.47
CA TYR A 172 4.38 18.31 2.48
C TYR A 172 5.28 17.15 2.04
N ILE A 173 4.71 16.10 1.45
CA ILE A 173 5.47 14.95 0.95
C ILE A 173 6.42 15.38 -0.16
N ARG A 174 5.92 16.11 -1.16
CA ARG A 174 6.72 16.57 -2.30
C ARG A 174 7.89 17.44 -1.84
N ASP A 175 7.61 18.42 -0.99
CA ASP A 175 8.56 19.49 -0.72
C ASP A 175 9.50 19.18 0.46
N ARG A 176 9.10 18.27 1.37
CA ARG A 176 9.88 17.93 2.57
C ARG A 176 10.30 16.47 2.64
N ILE A 177 9.39 15.51 2.42
CA ILE A 177 9.72 14.08 2.55
C ILE A 177 10.65 13.64 1.42
N LEU A 178 10.25 13.87 0.16
CA LEU A 178 11.00 13.41 -1.02
C LEU A 178 12.31 14.16 -1.25
N THR A 179 12.41 15.41 -0.77
CA THR A 179 13.64 16.20 -0.81
C THR A 179 14.58 15.93 0.38
N GLY A 180 14.17 15.11 1.34
CA GLY A 180 14.93 14.83 2.56
C GLY A 180 14.97 15.98 3.58
N LYS A 181 14.22 17.07 3.37
CA LYS A 181 14.13 18.24 4.26
C LYS A 181 13.16 18.07 5.44
N TYR A 182 12.86 16.82 5.83
CA TYR A 182 12.01 16.53 6.98
C TYR A 182 12.87 16.16 8.20
N PRO A 183 12.43 16.49 9.43
CA PRO A 183 13.19 16.14 10.62
C PRO A 183 13.25 14.61 10.75
N LYS A 184 14.42 14.06 10.42
CA LYS A 184 14.80 12.69 10.80
C LYS A 184 15.10 12.77 12.30
N LYS A 185 14.50 11.88 13.11
CA LYS A 185 15.07 11.66 14.44
C LYS A 185 16.52 11.27 14.20
N THR A 186 17.45 12.03 14.77
CA THR A 186 18.81 11.54 14.95
C THR A 186 18.67 10.18 15.62
N ALA A 187 19.24 9.14 15.02
CA ALA A 187 19.34 7.86 15.68
C ALA A 187 19.95 8.14 17.05
N VAL A 188 19.17 7.95 18.11
CA VAL A 188 19.74 7.85 19.44
C VAL A 188 20.63 6.63 19.31
N LYS A 189 21.94 6.85 19.30
CA LYS A 189 22.91 5.76 19.44
C LYS A 189 22.54 5.08 20.76
N SER A 190 21.90 3.92 20.67
CA SER A 190 21.88 2.93 21.75
C SER A 190 23.29 2.44 21.97
#